data_AF-A0A150RJ42-F1
#
_entry.id   AF-A0A150RJ42-F1
#
_cell.length_a   1.000
_cell.length_b   1.000
_cell.length_c   1.000
_cell.angle_alpha   90.00
_cell.angle_beta   90.00
_cell.angle_gamma   90.00
#
_symmetry.space_group_name_H-M   'P 1'
#
loop_
_entity.id
_entity.type
_entity.pdbx_description
1 polymer ?
#
loop_
_entity_poly.entity_id
_entity_poly.type
_entity_poly.pdbx_seq_one_letter_code
_entity_poly.pdbx_strand_id
1 'polypeptide(L)'
;MFLSLAPLASALPASAAVTQLDGTRLPTPVKEAELGLVRGRGFPDNAVTLDGLFMYRGEDIDPVADASTDPGVFSPLCGFTGELVLRGGGCKVAFGWYNATASGMRPPDNQIYELIPDDPSVAFRCEDNDFCPLATMMTTQMGQHDWTPTTFSAADIRNDPRYQGGLVGFALIGKAGTYCTQTKFSQRELNTVCTNCTPNAPWVTTLIYTSTASPDAFYVAFEDLPVTPTSWKGSQGGYENDGDFNDFVYYITGVTCQGGGQVCDTGLQGACAVGRTGCATDGAPECLAVLEPGEQSERCDNIDNDCDGEVDNGEGLCEEGLVCNRGACVPYCGRGEVVCDDGLVCEDGLCVERACAGVTCEGGQVCVGGTCVGGCDGVVCPANQECQLGRCVDLCAQIECEEGAVCERGICQSNCGCRTCPAGKTCAADGRCVDAGCEDKTCAAGQLCIGGSCADACAGVICPGNAPCVGG
;
A
#
# COMPACT_ATOMS: atom_id res chain seq x y z
N MET A 1 -10.80 -19.88 -43.80
CA MET A 1 -10.24 -20.56 -42.61
C MET A 1 -9.68 -19.44 -41.74
N PHE A 2 -10.50 -18.93 -40.82
CA PHE A 2 -10.14 -17.80 -39.96
C PHE A 2 -9.32 -18.33 -38.78
N LEU A 3 -8.07 -17.88 -38.64
CA LEU A 3 -7.32 -18.04 -37.39
C LEU A 3 -7.71 -16.88 -36.47
N SER A 4 -8.43 -17.21 -35.41
CA SER A 4 -8.67 -16.31 -34.27
C SER A 4 -7.40 -16.28 -33.42
N LEU A 5 -6.73 -15.13 -33.33
CA LEU A 5 -5.77 -14.87 -32.26
C LEU A 5 -6.57 -14.42 -31.02
N ALA A 6 -6.57 -15.27 -29.99
CA ALA A 6 -7.01 -14.85 -28.66
C ALA A 6 -5.90 -13.98 -28.01
N PRO A 7 -6.25 -12.96 -27.22
CA PRO A 7 -5.25 -12.22 -26.45
C PRO A 7 -4.62 -13.15 -25.42
N LEU A 8 -3.29 -13.16 -25.34
CA LEU A 8 -2.60 -13.72 -24.19
C LEU A 8 -2.95 -12.86 -22.99
N ALA A 9 -3.80 -13.37 -22.09
CA ALA A 9 -3.89 -12.86 -20.75
C ALA A 9 -2.50 -12.96 -20.12
N SER A 10 -1.88 -11.82 -19.85
CA SER A 10 -0.70 -11.73 -19.01
C SER A 10 -1.04 -12.34 -17.66
N ALA A 11 -0.48 -13.50 -17.36
CA ALA A 11 -0.59 -14.08 -16.03
C ALA A 11 0.10 -13.11 -15.06
N LEU A 12 -0.65 -12.57 -14.10
CA LEU A 12 -0.09 -11.93 -12.91
C LEU A 12 1.00 -12.86 -12.34
N PRO A 13 2.16 -12.34 -11.91
CA PRO A 13 3.16 -13.18 -11.28
C PRO A 13 2.50 -13.84 -10.07
N ALA A 14 2.34 -15.16 -10.11
CA ALA A 14 1.84 -15.91 -8.98
C ALA A 14 2.78 -15.67 -7.80
N SER A 15 2.30 -14.98 -6.77
CA SER A 15 3.00 -14.90 -5.50
C SER A 15 3.30 -16.33 -5.05
N ALA A 16 4.58 -16.63 -4.83
CA ALA A 16 5.00 -17.97 -4.47
C ALA A 16 4.66 -18.21 -3.00
N ALA A 17 3.63 -19.03 -2.75
CA ALA A 17 3.22 -19.43 -1.41
C ALA A 17 4.42 -19.68 -0.47
N VAL A 18 4.37 -19.12 0.74
CA VAL A 18 5.42 -19.28 1.74
C VAL A 18 5.59 -20.76 2.07
N THR A 19 6.83 -21.22 2.12
CA THR A 19 7.16 -22.62 2.43
C THR A 19 8.11 -22.72 3.61
N GLN A 20 7.88 -23.72 4.45
CA GLN A 20 8.90 -24.19 5.38
C GLN A 20 10.08 -24.79 4.61
N LEU A 21 11.21 -24.93 5.30
CA LEU A 21 12.44 -25.47 4.70
C LEU A 21 12.35 -26.96 4.32
N ASP A 22 11.32 -27.67 4.78
CA ASP A 22 11.02 -29.04 4.37
C ASP A 22 10.06 -29.12 3.15
N GLY A 23 9.65 -27.97 2.61
CA GLY A 23 8.74 -27.85 1.48
C GLY A 23 7.25 -27.80 1.84
N THR A 24 6.90 -27.84 3.14
CA THR A 24 5.51 -27.64 3.56
C THR A 24 5.04 -26.24 3.19
N ARG A 25 3.93 -26.14 2.46
CA ARG A 25 3.27 -24.86 2.16
C ARG A 25 2.52 -24.35 3.38
N LEU A 26 2.59 -23.04 3.60
CA LEU A 26 1.96 -22.35 4.71
C LEU A 26 0.93 -21.32 4.22
N PRO A 27 -0.10 -21.01 5.04
CA PRO A 27 -0.51 -21.77 6.22
C PRO A 27 -1.04 -23.14 5.82
N THR A 28 -0.98 -24.11 6.73
CA THR A 28 -1.65 -25.39 6.58
C THR A 28 -3.12 -25.27 7.00
N PRO A 29 -4.01 -26.17 6.55
CA PRO A 29 -5.41 -26.10 6.98
C PRO A 29 -5.57 -26.37 8.48
N VAL A 30 -6.42 -25.56 9.13
CA VAL A 30 -6.84 -25.77 10.52
C VAL A 30 -7.38 -27.18 10.71
N LYS A 31 -6.90 -27.87 11.75
CA LYS A 31 -7.22 -29.29 11.97
C LYS A 31 -8.67 -29.51 12.45
N GLU A 32 -9.25 -30.64 12.07
CA GLU A 32 -10.59 -31.06 12.52
C GLU A 32 -10.79 -31.13 14.03
N ALA A 33 -9.73 -31.38 14.80
CA ALA A 33 -9.81 -31.36 16.25
C ALA A 33 -10.19 -29.97 16.78
N GLU A 34 -9.63 -28.91 16.19
CA GLU A 34 -9.92 -27.53 16.54
C GLU A 34 -11.27 -27.07 15.99
N LEU A 35 -11.54 -27.34 14.71
CA LEU A 35 -12.85 -27.05 14.11
C LEU A 35 -13.99 -27.74 14.88
N GLY A 36 -13.77 -28.98 15.34
CA GLY A 36 -14.69 -29.71 16.19
C GLY A 36 -14.98 -29.01 17.53
N LEU A 37 -13.97 -28.38 18.15
CA LEU A 37 -14.15 -27.61 19.38
C LEU A 37 -14.96 -26.34 19.12
N VAL A 38 -14.68 -25.62 18.03
CA VAL A 38 -15.39 -24.39 17.64
C VAL A 38 -16.86 -24.69 17.33
N ARG A 39 -17.15 -25.74 16.55
CA ARG A 39 -18.52 -26.21 16.30
C ARG A 39 -19.23 -26.66 17.57
N GLY A 40 -18.51 -27.36 18.47
CA GLY A 40 -19.05 -27.75 19.78
C GLY A 40 -19.47 -26.57 20.65
N ARG A 41 -18.88 -25.39 20.40
CA ARG A 41 -19.25 -24.09 21.00
C ARG A 41 -20.28 -23.32 20.18
N GLY A 42 -20.91 -23.92 19.16
CA GLY A 42 -21.96 -23.28 18.39
C GLY A 42 -21.49 -22.17 17.45
N PHE A 43 -20.21 -22.19 17.06
CA PHE A 43 -19.64 -21.28 16.05
C PHE A 43 -19.35 -22.04 14.75
N PRO A 44 -19.40 -21.36 13.59
CA PRO A 44 -19.00 -21.95 12.32
C PRO A 44 -17.48 -22.14 12.25
N ASP A 45 -17.01 -23.04 11.37
CA ASP A 45 -15.58 -23.34 11.20
C ASP A 45 -14.76 -22.09 10.85
N ASN A 46 -15.32 -21.20 10.02
CA ASN A 46 -14.69 -19.94 9.62
C ASN A 46 -14.61 -18.91 10.78
N ALA A 47 -15.03 -19.25 11.99
CA ALA A 47 -14.79 -18.41 13.16
C ALA A 47 -13.37 -18.51 13.72
N VAL A 48 -12.59 -19.46 13.21
CA VAL A 48 -11.22 -19.70 13.67
C VAL A 48 -10.21 -19.84 12.52
N THR A 49 -10.60 -19.62 11.26
CA THR A 49 -9.68 -19.74 10.12
C THR A 49 -9.22 -18.37 9.64
N LEU A 50 -8.04 -18.32 8.99
CA LEU A 50 -7.57 -17.11 8.30
C LEU A 50 -8.51 -16.71 7.16
N ASP A 51 -8.98 -17.67 6.35
CA ASP A 51 -10.00 -17.40 5.32
C ASP A 51 -11.25 -16.73 5.91
N GLY A 52 -11.68 -17.21 7.08
CA GLY A 52 -12.83 -16.67 7.78
C GLY A 52 -12.59 -15.25 8.28
N LEU A 53 -11.43 -15.00 8.90
CA LEU A 53 -11.01 -13.66 9.32
C LEU A 53 -11.04 -12.68 8.15
N PHE A 54 -10.39 -13.02 7.04
CA PHE A 54 -10.32 -12.14 5.86
C PHE A 54 -11.72 -11.91 5.26
N MET A 55 -12.52 -12.97 5.11
CA MET A 55 -13.89 -12.87 4.62
C MET A 55 -14.76 -11.93 5.47
N TYR A 56 -14.72 -12.05 6.80
CA TYR A 56 -15.54 -11.20 7.69
C TYR A 56 -15.06 -9.75 7.77
N ARG A 57 -13.80 -9.49 7.42
CA ARG A 57 -13.22 -8.14 7.36
C ARG A 57 -13.31 -7.51 5.96
N GLY A 58 -13.90 -8.20 4.99
CA GLY A 58 -14.07 -7.68 3.63
C GLY A 58 -12.77 -7.65 2.83
N GLU A 59 -11.80 -8.46 3.21
CA GLU A 59 -10.51 -8.59 2.55
C GLU A 59 -10.63 -9.58 1.36
N ASP A 60 -10.02 -9.23 0.24
CA ASP A 60 -9.73 -10.14 -0.88
C ASP A 60 -8.29 -10.66 -0.73
N ILE A 61 -8.09 -11.58 0.22
CA ILE A 61 -6.79 -12.18 0.54
C ILE A 61 -6.94 -13.71 0.52
N ASP A 62 -6.12 -14.38 -0.29
CA ASP A 62 -5.91 -15.83 -0.23
C ASP A 62 -4.84 -16.14 0.84
N PRO A 63 -5.18 -16.88 1.92
CA PRO A 63 -4.25 -17.10 3.01
C PRO A 63 -2.94 -17.78 2.62
N VAL A 64 -2.90 -18.53 1.52
CA VAL A 64 -1.71 -19.26 1.05
C VAL A 64 -0.96 -18.47 -0.02
N ALA A 65 -1.67 -17.89 -0.99
CA ALA A 65 -1.04 -17.17 -2.09
C ALA A 65 -0.47 -15.83 -1.65
N ASP A 66 -1.16 -15.13 -0.74
CA ASP A 66 -0.81 -13.75 -0.35
C ASP A 66 0.00 -13.70 0.96
N ALA A 67 0.33 -14.85 1.52
CA ALA A 67 1.20 -14.95 2.68
C ALA A 67 2.61 -14.42 2.36
N SER A 68 3.17 -13.66 3.29
CA SER A 68 4.55 -13.18 3.27
C SER A 68 5.24 -13.42 4.61
N THR A 69 6.56 -13.30 4.66
CA THR A 69 7.33 -13.19 5.92
C THR A 69 7.78 -11.76 6.21
N ASP A 70 7.32 -10.83 5.38
CA ASP A 70 7.72 -9.43 5.34
C ASP A 70 6.46 -8.53 5.25
N PRO A 71 6.56 -7.22 5.53
CA PRO A 71 7.69 -6.56 6.19
C PRO A 71 7.85 -7.02 7.64
N GLY A 72 9.03 -7.55 8.01
CA GLY A 72 9.28 -7.97 9.40
C GLY A 72 9.42 -6.81 10.40
N VAL A 73 9.43 -5.57 9.93
CA VAL A 73 9.67 -4.34 10.71
C VAL A 73 8.70 -3.22 10.32
N PHE A 74 8.35 -2.39 11.28
CA PHE A 74 7.31 -1.38 11.21
C PHE A 74 7.83 -0.05 11.75
N SER A 75 7.37 1.06 11.19
CA SER A 75 7.74 2.38 11.70
C SER A 75 6.72 2.84 12.75
N PRO A 76 7.09 2.94 14.04
CA PRO A 76 6.22 3.52 15.05
C PRO A 76 6.32 5.05 15.03
N LEU A 77 7.06 5.63 14.10
CA LEU A 77 7.06 7.08 13.91
C LEU A 77 5.67 7.53 13.46
N CYS A 78 4.94 6.67 12.74
CA CYS A 78 3.56 6.91 12.33
C CYS A 78 2.55 6.58 13.42
N GLY A 79 1.35 7.16 13.35
CA GLY A 79 0.24 6.82 14.23
C GLY A 79 -0.42 5.53 13.78
N PHE A 80 0.22 4.38 14.06
CA PHE A 80 -0.46 3.11 13.90
C PHE A 80 -1.30 2.77 15.13
N THR A 81 -2.35 1.99 14.91
CA THR A 81 -3.01 1.22 15.97
C THR A 81 -2.90 -0.25 15.64
N GLY A 82 -2.98 -1.11 16.66
CA GLY A 82 -3.15 -2.53 16.41
C GLY A 82 -3.95 -3.23 17.50
N GLU A 83 -4.52 -4.37 17.13
CA GLU A 83 -5.36 -5.18 18.00
C GLU A 83 -5.27 -6.66 17.63
N LEU A 84 -5.65 -7.54 18.55
CA LEU A 84 -5.79 -8.98 18.28
C LEU A 84 -7.13 -9.24 17.57
N VAL A 85 -7.10 -9.82 16.37
CA VAL A 85 -8.29 -10.06 15.53
C VAL A 85 -8.62 -11.54 15.31
N LEU A 86 -7.69 -12.45 15.62
CA LEU A 86 -7.97 -13.89 15.60
C LEU A 86 -7.13 -14.60 16.66
N ARG A 87 -7.76 -15.56 17.35
CA ARG A 87 -7.10 -16.44 18.31
C ARG A 87 -7.72 -17.84 18.33
N GLY A 88 -7.10 -18.78 17.62
CA GLY A 88 -7.38 -20.21 17.69
C GLY A 88 -6.62 -20.92 18.80
N GLY A 89 -5.45 -20.37 19.18
CA GLY A 89 -4.51 -20.98 20.10
C GLY A 89 -4.94 -20.91 21.57
N GLY A 90 -4.68 -22.00 22.31
CA GLY A 90 -4.97 -22.10 23.75
C GLY A 90 -3.94 -21.39 24.64
N CYS A 91 -2.82 -20.95 24.06
CA CYS A 91 -1.73 -20.30 24.78
C CYS A 91 -2.15 -18.98 25.45
N LYS A 92 -1.52 -18.69 26.59
CA LYS A 92 -1.62 -17.41 27.31
C LYS A 92 -0.25 -16.75 27.28
N VAL A 93 -0.02 -16.00 26.20
CA VAL A 93 1.24 -15.34 25.88
C VAL A 93 0.98 -13.88 25.59
N ALA A 94 1.93 -13.03 25.94
CA ALA A 94 1.85 -11.60 25.70
C ALA A 94 2.33 -11.27 24.28
N PHE A 95 1.97 -10.09 23.81
CA PHE A 95 2.47 -9.51 22.56
C PHE A 95 3.19 -8.22 22.85
N GLY A 96 4.30 -7.99 22.18
CA GLY A 96 5.14 -6.82 22.42
C GLY A 96 5.96 -6.39 21.23
N TRP A 97 6.74 -5.33 21.44
CA TRP A 97 7.62 -4.74 20.44
C TRP A 97 9.09 -4.80 20.87
N TYR A 98 9.98 -4.69 19.90
CA TYR A 98 11.43 -4.55 20.13
C TYR A 98 12.03 -3.60 19.10
N ASN A 99 13.15 -2.95 19.43
CA ASN A 99 13.87 -2.12 18.47
C ASN A 99 14.47 -2.99 17.37
N ALA A 100 14.12 -2.74 16.10
CA ALA A 100 14.55 -3.57 14.99
C ALA A 100 16.08 -3.59 14.86
N THR A 101 16.64 -4.77 14.62
CA THR A 101 18.09 -4.95 14.49
C THR A 101 18.43 -5.35 13.06
N ALA A 102 19.22 -4.52 12.36
CA ALA A 102 19.75 -4.85 11.03
C ALA A 102 20.84 -5.95 11.06
N SER A 103 21.28 -6.37 12.24
CA SER A 103 22.40 -7.30 12.44
C SER A 103 21.99 -8.78 12.46
N GLY A 104 20.69 -9.10 12.40
CA GLY A 104 20.18 -10.47 12.59
C GLY A 104 20.40 -11.03 14.00
N MET A 105 20.79 -10.19 14.97
CA MET A 105 20.97 -10.61 16.36
C MET A 105 19.65 -10.51 17.11
N ARG A 106 19.10 -11.67 17.49
CA ARG A 106 17.90 -11.76 18.33
C ARG A 106 18.07 -10.92 19.62
N PRO A 107 17.16 -9.96 19.90
CA PRO A 107 17.17 -9.25 21.17
C PRO A 107 16.87 -10.23 22.33
N PRO A 108 17.52 -10.07 23.49
CA PRO A 108 17.19 -10.86 24.67
C PRO A 108 15.74 -10.60 25.10
N ASP A 109 15.09 -11.59 25.72
CA ASP A 109 13.65 -11.51 26.03
C ASP A 109 13.29 -10.32 26.94
N ASN A 110 14.23 -9.81 27.74
CA ASN A 110 14.02 -8.62 28.57
C ASN A 110 14.11 -7.28 27.79
N GLN A 111 14.36 -7.33 26.48
CA GLN A 111 14.31 -6.19 25.55
C GLN A 111 13.10 -6.27 24.61
N ILE A 112 12.13 -7.12 24.95
CA ILE A 112 10.83 -7.19 24.30
C ILE A 112 9.83 -6.57 25.27
N TYR A 113 9.12 -5.55 24.81
CA TYR A 113 8.30 -4.69 25.65
C TYR A 113 6.83 -4.91 25.33
N GLU A 114 6.08 -5.30 26.34
CA GLU A 114 4.66 -5.70 26.23
C GLU A 114 3.76 -4.56 25.74
N LEU A 115 2.83 -4.90 24.83
CA LEU A 115 1.76 -4.06 24.31
C LEU A 115 0.39 -4.64 24.68
N ILE A 116 0.22 -5.95 24.49
CA ILE A 116 -0.98 -6.69 24.89
C ILE A 116 -0.55 -7.77 25.90
N PRO A 117 -1.17 -7.82 27.09
CA PRO A 117 -0.79 -8.75 28.14
C PRO A 117 -1.19 -10.20 27.81
N ASP A 118 -0.64 -11.15 28.56
CA ASP A 118 -0.93 -12.58 28.39
C ASP A 118 -2.27 -13.03 28.99
N ASP A 119 -2.90 -12.19 29.83
CA ASP A 119 -4.18 -12.45 30.47
C ASP A 119 -5.35 -12.15 29.51
N PRO A 120 -6.10 -13.18 29.05
CA PRO A 120 -7.25 -13.02 28.15
C PRO A 120 -8.32 -12.04 28.66
N SER A 121 -8.51 -11.96 29.98
CA SER A 121 -9.49 -11.07 30.60
C SER A 121 -9.14 -9.59 30.40
N VAL A 122 -7.86 -9.28 30.16
CA VAL A 122 -7.37 -7.94 29.88
C VAL A 122 -7.17 -7.77 28.38
N ALA A 123 -6.51 -8.73 27.74
CA ALA A 123 -6.10 -8.67 26.33
C ALA A 123 -7.29 -8.50 25.37
N PHE A 124 -8.43 -9.13 25.65
CA PHE A 124 -9.61 -8.99 24.80
C PHE A 124 -10.94 -9.04 25.57
N ARG A 125 -10.90 -9.02 26.91
CA ARG A 125 -12.08 -8.88 27.80
C ARG A 125 -13.18 -9.91 27.54
N CYS A 126 -12.77 -11.14 27.23
CA CYS A 126 -13.67 -12.27 27.02
C CYS A 126 -14.16 -12.83 28.36
N GLU A 127 -15.46 -12.84 28.62
CA GLU A 127 -16.03 -13.31 29.90
C GLU A 127 -15.74 -14.80 30.19
N ASP A 128 -15.61 -15.62 29.13
CA ASP A 128 -15.28 -17.05 29.27
C ASP A 128 -13.80 -17.30 29.59
N ASN A 129 -12.92 -16.30 29.45
CA ASN A 129 -11.47 -16.44 29.61
C ASN A 129 -10.83 -17.58 28.77
N ASP A 130 -11.50 -18.00 27.70
CA ASP A 130 -11.15 -19.17 26.89
C ASP A 130 -11.18 -18.83 25.39
N PHE A 131 -12.20 -19.26 24.62
CA PHE A 131 -12.34 -18.95 23.19
C PHE A 131 -13.39 -17.87 22.95
N CYS A 132 -13.00 -16.83 22.21
CA CYS A 132 -13.89 -15.79 21.71
C CYS A 132 -13.70 -15.69 20.18
N PRO A 133 -14.75 -15.71 19.35
CA PRO A 133 -14.66 -15.71 17.88
C PRO A 133 -14.31 -14.32 17.33
N LEU A 134 -13.09 -13.87 17.61
CA LEU A 134 -12.60 -12.53 17.23
C LEU A 134 -12.71 -12.26 15.72
N ALA A 135 -12.59 -13.30 14.89
CA ALA A 135 -12.72 -13.18 13.44
C ALA A 135 -14.14 -12.78 12.98
N THR A 136 -15.19 -13.25 13.66
CA THR A 136 -16.58 -13.07 13.19
C THR A 136 -17.36 -12.06 14.00
N MET A 137 -16.90 -11.77 15.22
CA MET A 137 -17.62 -10.97 16.21
C MET A 137 -19.03 -11.52 16.56
N MET A 138 -19.34 -12.79 16.24
CA MET A 138 -20.68 -13.38 16.41
C MET A 138 -20.98 -13.79 17.85
N THR A 139 -22.18 -13.46 18.34
CA THR A 139 -22.67 -13.87 19.67
C THR A 139 -23.77 -14.94 19.54
N THR A 140 -23.40 -16.22 19.37
CA THR A 140 -24.37 -17.31 19.18
C THR A 140 -24.89 -17.94 20.49
N GLN A 141 -24.31 -17.59 21.64
CA GLN A 141 -24.67 -18.13 22.95
C GLN A 141 -25.28 -17.06 23.89
N MET A 142 -26.27 -17.46 24.70
CA MET A 142 -27.00 -16.56 25.60
C MET A 142 -26.21 -16.28 26.88
N GLY A 143 -26.01 -15.00 27.22
CA GLY A 143 -25.22 -14.58 28.39
C GLY A 143 -23.70 -14.59 28.14
N GLN A 144 -23.30 -14.68 26.87
CA GLN A 144 -21.93 -14.73 26.44
C GLN A 144 -21.66 -13.60 25.44
N HIS A 145 -20.89 -12.62 25.95
CA HIS A 145 -19.82 -11.88 25.28
C HIS A 145 -20.06 -10.52 24.60
N ASP A 146 -19.76 -9.45 25.33
CA ASP A 146 -19.09 -8.27 24.78
C ASP A 146 -17.58 -8.47 24.97
N TRP A 147 -16.82 -8.81 23.93
CA TRP A 147 -15.35 -8.73 23.97
C TRP A 147 -14.89 -7.43 23.34
N THR A 148 -13.82 -6.87 23.89
CA THR A 148 -13.20 -5.66 23.36
C THR A 148 -11.70 -5.92 23.35
N PRO A 149 -11.12 -6.27 22.19
CA PRO A 149 -9.68 -6.37 22.02
C PRO A 149 -9.00 -5.12 22.58
N THR A 150 -7.96 -5.32 23.38
CA THR A 150 -7.09 -4.22 23.80
C THR A 150 -6.34 -3.76 22.57
N THR A 151 -6.46 -2.46 22.30
CA THR A 151 -5.71 -1.78 21.26
C THR A 151 -4.38 -1.30 21.81
N PHE A 152 -3.33 -1.37 21.01
CA PHE A 152 -2.09 -0.63 21.23
C PHE A 152 -1.90 0.39 20.11
N SER A 153 -1.01 1.34 20.34
CA SER A 153 -0.72 2.41 19.42
C SER A 153 0.78 2.59 19.26
N ALA A 154 1.17 3.23 18.17
CA ALA A 154 2.54 3.68 18.02
C ALA A 154 2.97 4.67 19.10
N ALA A 155 2.04 5.41 19.72
CA ALA A 155 2.34 6.29 20.84
C ALA A 155 2.81 5.51 22.08
N ASP A 156 2.28 4.30 22.30
CA ASP A 156 2.72 3.42 23.39
C ASP A 156 4.19 3.02 23.22
N ILE A 157 4.67 2.91 21.98
CA ILE A 157 6.07 2.66 21.65
C ILE A 157 6.90 3.95 21.72
N ARG A 158 6.47 5.03 21.06
CA ARG A 158 7.24 6.29 20.99
C ARG A 158 7.46 6.94 22.35
N ASN A 159 6.48 6.82 23.24
CA ASN A 159 6.56 7.39 24.59
C ASN A 159 7.34 6.49 25.56
N ASP A 160 7.68 5.26 25.15
CA ASP A 160 8.51 4.38 25.95
C ASP A 160 9.97 4.87 25.95
N PRO A 161 10.60 5.10 27.11
CA PRO A 161 11.98 5.58 27.19
C PRO A 161 13.01 4.59 26.60
N ARG A 162 12.61 3.37 26.28
CA ARG A 162 13.45 2.32 25.70
C ARG A 162 13.40 2.30 24.16
N TYR A 163 12.58 3.16 23.54
CA TYR A 163 12.53 3.32 22.09
C TYR A 163 13.75 4.08 21.57
N GLN A 164 14.39 3.55 20.52
CA GLN A 164 15.66 4.07 19.99
C GLN A 164 15.48 4.96 18.75
N GLY A 165 14.25 5.31 18.37
CA GLY A 165 13.98 6.23 17.26
C GLY A 165 14.00 5.60 15.86
N GLY A 166 14.11 4.28 15.76
CA GLY A 166 14.15 3.54 14.49
C GLY A 166 12.88 2.72 14.20
N LEU A 167 12.99 1.78 13.28
CA LEU A 167 11.94 0.77 13.07
C LEU A 167 11.85 -0.17 14.28
N VAL A 168 10.69 -0.79 14.46
CA VAL A 168 10.44 -1.82 15.48
C VAL A 168 9.96 -3.10 14.82
N GLY A 169 10.24 -4.24 15.44
CA GLY A 169 9.52 -5.47 15.12
C GLY A 169 8.55 -5.82 16.24
N PHE A 170 7.69 -6.78 15.97
CA PHE A 170 6.73 -7.32 16.92
C PHE A 170 7.07 -8.75 17.30
N ALA A 171 6.70 -9.15 18.50
CA ALA A 171 6.97 -10.48 19.00
C ALA A 171 5.83 -11.04 19.84
N LEU A 172 5.55 -12.32 19.63
CA LEU A 172 4.77 -13.14 20.55
C LEU A 172 5.72 -13.62 21.66
N ILE A 173 5.48 -13.20 22.90
CA ILE A 173 6.39 -13.38 24.04
C ILE A 173 6.16 -14.75 24.68
N GLY A 174 7.13 -15.65 24.53
CA GLY A 174 7.06 -17.00 25.10
C GLY A 174 7.06 -16.97 26.63
N LYS A 175 6.29 -17.87 27.25
CA LYS A 175 6.15 -17.94 28.71
C LYS A 175 6.75 -19.23 29.27
N ALA A 176 7.82 -19.09 30.05
CA ALA A 176 8.45 -20.21 30.73
C ALA A 176 7.45 -20.98 31.62
N GLY A 177 7.54 -22.31 31.62
CA GLY A 177 6.63 -23.17 32.38
C GLY A 177 5.26 -23.43 31.73
N THR A 178 5.02 -22.91 30.52
CA THR A 178 3.84 -23.24 29.68
C THR A 178 4.25 -24.11 28.49
N TYR A 179 3.32 -24.43 27.59
CA TYR A 179 3.63 -25.11 26.31
C TYR A 179 4.22 -24.16 25.24
N CYS A 180 4.08 -22.86 25.42
CA CYS A 180 4.38 -21.81 24.46
C CYS A 180 5.59 -21.02 24.97
N THR A 181 6.71 -21.74 25.10
CA THR A 181 7.92 -21.24 25.80
C THR A 181 8.80 -20.35 24.95
N GLN A 182 8.59 -20.36 23.64
CA GLN A 182 9.48 -19.74 22.69
C GLN A 182 8.89 -18.44 22.17
N THR A 183 9.63 -17.35 22.34
CA THR A 183 9.32 -16.08 21.68
C THR A 183 9.45 -16.20 20.17
N LYS A 184 8.47 -15.66 19.44
CA LYS A 184 8.46 -15.57 17.97
C LYS A 184 8.58 -14.12 17.54
N PHE A 185 9.31 -13.85 16.46
CA PHE A 185 9.60 -12.51 15.98
C PHE A 185 9.02 -12.29 14.58
N SER A 186 8.49 -11.10 14.32
CA SER A 186 8.07 -10.68 12.98
C SER A 186 9.23 -10.64 11.99
N GLN A 187 10.43 -10.26 12.44
CA GLN A 187 11.65 -10.45 11.64
C GLN A 187 12.04 -11.93 11.60
N ARG A 188 11.83 -12.56 10.44
CA ARG A 188 12.10 -13.99 10.24
C ARG A 188 13.52 -14.37 10.65
N GLU A 189 14.51 -13.54 10.35
CA GLU A 189 15.94 -13.77 10.63
C GLU A 189 16.27 -13.92 12.13
N LEU A 190 15.39 -13.46 13.04
CA LEU A 190 15.60 -13.58 14.48
C LEU A 190 15.05 -14.90 15.06
N ASN A 191 14.27 -15.65 14.27
CA ASN A 191 13.67 -16.92 14.70
C ASN A 191 14.68 -18.07 14.64
N THR A 192 14.29 -19.22 15.22
CA THR A 192 15.17 -20.38 15.35
C THR A 192 15.64 -20.89 13.99
N VAL A 193 16.95 -20.98 13.84
CA VAL A 193 17.61 -21.50 12.63
C VAL A 193 17.54 -23.02 12.59
N CYS A 194 17.06 -23.54 11.47
CA CYS A 194 17.21 -24.94 11.12
C CYS A 194 18.69 -25.27 10.86
N THR A 195 19.22 -26.23 11.58
CA THR A 195 20.63 -26.67 11.54
C THR A 195 20.86 -27.92 10.71
N ASN A 196 19.80 -28.60 10.30
CA ASN A 196 19.82 -29.78 9.43
C ASN A 196 19.15 -29.54 8.06
N CYS A 197 18.83 -28.28 7.73
CA CYS A 197 18.26 -27.88 6.44
C CYS A 197 19.37 -27.43 5.49
N THR A 198 19.09 -27.37 4.19
CA THR A 198 20.01 -26.80 3.20
C THR A 198 19.25 -25.78 2.34
N PRO A 199 19.53 -24.46 2.47
CA PRO A 199 20.47 -23.84 3.40
C PRO A 199 20.00 -23.92 4.87
N ASN A 200 20.93 -23.71 5.81
CA ASN A 200 20.54 -23.38 7.19
C ASN A 200 19.87 -22.00 7.16
N ALA A 201 18.61 -21.96 7.54
CA ALA A 201 17.80 -20.74 7.55
C ALA A 201 16.80 -20.79 8.72
N PRO A 202 16.26 -19.64 9.14
CA PRO A 202 15.19 -19.60 10.13
C PRO A 202 13.93 -20.30 9.63
N TRP A 203 13.29 -21.03 10.55
CA TRP A 203 11.92 -21.53 10.34
C TRP A 203 10.95 -20.36 10.17
N VAL A 204 9.90 -20.57 9.39
CA VAL A 204 8.78 -19.62 9.31
C VAL A 204 7.90 -19.85 10.54
N THR A 205 7.72 -18.81 11.34
CA THR A 205 6.87 -18.84 12.55
C THR A 205 5.97 -17.60 12.64
N THR A 206 6.06 -16.74 11.63
CA THR A 206 5.19 -15.59 11.46
C THR A 206 4.85 -15.47 9.97
N LEU A 207 3.57 -15.26 9.67
CA LEU A 207 3.09 -14.85 8.36
C LEU A 207 2.56 -13.42 8.45
N ILE A 208 2.73 -12.68 7.37
CA ILE A 208 2.33 -11.29 7.26
C ILE A 208 1.50 -11.15 5.98
N TYR A 209 0.38 -10.42 6.09
CA TYR A 209 -0.52 -10.16 4.98
C TYR A 209 -0.75 -8.65 4.87
N THR A 210 -0.65 -8.10 3.67
CA THR A 210 -1.09 -6.73 3.39
C THR A 210 -2.61 -6.74 3.25
N SER A 211 -3.29 -5.80 3.90
CA SER A 211 -4.73 -5.61 3.75
C SER A 211 -5.06 -5.15 2.32
N THR A 212 -6.07 -5.75 1.71
CA THR A 212 -6.66 -5.29 0.44
C THR A 212 -7.84 -4.35 0.68
N ALA A 213 -8.40 -4.33 1.90
CA ALA A 213 -9.47 -3.41 2.31
C ALA A 213 -8.96 -2.07 2.88
N SER A 214 -7.74 -2.00 3.40
CA SER A 214 -7.19 -0.79 4.04
C SER A 214 -5.75 -0.54 3.62
N PRO A 215 -5.48 0.52 2.83
CA PRO A 215 -4.13 0.95 2.52
C PRO A 215 -3.34 1.21 3.81
N ASP A 216 -2.08 0.73 3.89
CA ASP A 216 -1.20 0.83 5.07
C ASP A 216 -1.59 -0.04 6.28
N ALA A 217 -2.39 -1.10 6.09
CA ALA A 217 -2.68 -2.09 7.13
C ALA A 217 -2.09 -3.48 6.84
N PHE A 218 -1.69 -4.17 7.92
CA PHE A 218 -1.09 -5.50 7.88
C PHE A 218 -1.73 -6.41 8.91
N TYR A 219 -1.86 -7.68 8.57
CA TYR A 219 -2.08 -8.76 9.53
C TYR A 219 -0.74 -9.42 9.85
N VAL A 220 -0.42 -9.58 11.13
CA VAL A 220 0.76 -10.31 11.60
C VAL A 220 0.29 -11.53 12.36
N ALA A 221 0.37 -12.69 11.70
CA ALA A 221 -0.09 -13.98 12.20
C ALA A 221 1.09 -14.77 12.77
N PHE A 222 1.01 -15.16 14.04
CA PHE A 222 2.05 -15.93 14.73
C PHE A 222 1.56 -17.33 15.04
N GLU A 223 2.46 -18.28 14.88
CA GLU A 223 2.36 -19.61 15.47
C GLU A 223 2.77 -19.58 16.95
N ASP A 224 2.06 -20.29 17.83
CA ASP A 224 2.32 -20.21 19.27
C ASP A 224 3.29 -21.29 19.81
N LEU A 225 3.27 -22.49 19.22
CA LEU A 225 4.03 -23.65 19.70
C LEU A 225 5.50 -23.60 19.24
N PRO A 226 6.42 -24.17 20.03
CA PRO A 226 7.85 -24.02 19.80
C PRO A 226 8.31 -24.75 18.54
N VAL A 227 9.38 -24.24 17.93
CA VAL A 227 10.17 -24.93 16.91
C VAL A 227 11.53 -25.33 17.48
N THR A 228 12.17 -26.33 16.88
CA THR A 228 13.51 -26.80 17.27
C THR A 228 14.52 -26.58 16.14
N PRO A 229 15.84 -26.62 16.42
CA PRO A 229 16.86 -26.54 15.37
C PRO A 229 16.80 -27.66 14.31
N THR A 230 15.98 -28.69 14.50
CA THR A 230 15.87 -29.84 13.58
C THR A 230 14.47 -30.09 13.04
N SER A 231 13.46 -29.37 13.51
CA SER A 231 12.05 -29.52 13.13
C SER A 231 11.26 -28.26 13.47
N TRP A 232 10.46 -27.77 12.52
CA TRP A 232 9.48 -26.70 12.77
C TRP A 232 8.28 -27.20 13.58
N LYS A 233 8.00 -28.51 13.57
CA LYS A 233 6.99 -29.15 14.43
C LYS A 233 7.55 -29.48 15.81
N GLY A 234 8.09 -28.50 16.52
CA GLY A 234 8.60 -28.75 17.86
C GLY A 234 7.47 -29.22 18.78
N SER A 235 7.72 -30.30 19.54
CA SER A 235 6.73 -30.86 20.45
C SER A 235 7.01 -30.43 21.89
N GLN A 236 6.02 -29.82 22.54
CA GLN A 236 6.07 -29.54 23.97
C GLN A 236 4.80 -30.03 24.64
N GLY A 237 4.93 -31.00 25.54
CA GLY A 237 3.78 -31.56 26.25
C GLY A 237 2.81 -32.36 25.38
N GLY A 238 3.24 -32.83 24.20
CA GLY A 238 2.40 -33.59 23.27
C GLY A 238 1.66 -32.74 22.24
N TYR A 239 1.82 -31.42 22.28
CA TYR A 239 1.34 -30.48 21.27
C TYR A 239 2.47 -30.14 20.31
N GLU A 240 2.17 -30.12 19.01
CA GLU A 240 3.12 -29.81 17.94
C GLU A 240 2.64 -28.57 17.21
N ASN A 241 3.58 -27.67 16.90
CA ASN A 241 3.34 -26.57 15.96
C ASN A 241 2.79 -27.12 14.64
N ASP A 242 1.66 -26.59 14.20
CA ASP A 242 0.90 -27.10 13.07
C ASP A 242 0.82 -26.18 11.87
N GLY A 243 1.24 -24.92 12.01
CA GLY A 243 1.53 -24.09 10.85
C GLY A 243 0.28 -23.57 10.16
N ASP A 244 -0.88 -23.51 10.82
CA ASP A 244 -2.11 -22.92 10.29
C ASP A 244 -2.27 -21.42 10.58
N PHE A 245 -1.41 -20.86 11.44
CA PHE A 245 -1.24 -19.44 11.74
C PHE A 245 -2.49 -18.74 12.26
N ASN A 246 -3.50 -19.50 12.68
CA ASN A 246 -4.72 -18.94 13.25
C ASN A 246 -4.60 -18.70 14.78
N ASP A 247 -3.46 -19.05 15.39
CA ASP A 247 -3.27 -18.99 16.84
C ASP A 247 -3.36 -17.57 17.40
N PHE A 248 -2.64 -16.63 16.79
CA PHE A 248 -2.62 -15.22 17.18
C PHE A 248 -2.40 -14.34 15.94
N VAL A 249 -3.44 -13.63 15.52
CA VAL A 249 -3.36 -12.67 14.42
C VAL A 249 -3.62 -11.27 14.94
N TYR A 250 -2.65 -10.39 14.72
CA TYR A 250 -2.76 -8.97 15.05
C TYR A 250 -3.01 -8.18 13.78
N TYR A 251 -4.01 -7.30 13.79
CA TYR A 251 -4.24 -6.35 12.72
C TYR A 251 -3.62 -5.02 13.12
N ILE A 252 -2.82 -4.43 12.25
CA ILE A 252 -2.04 -3.22 12.50
C ILE A 252 -2.29 -2.25 11.35
N THR A 253 -2.80 -1.05 11.63
CA THR A 253 -3.20 -0.04 10.63
C THR A 253 -2.30 1.18 10.67
N GLY A 254 -2.20 1.95 9.58
CA GLY A 254 -1.49 3.24 9.59
C GLY A 254 0.03 3.12 9.62
N VAL A 255 0.58 2.05 9.02
CA VAL A 255 2.02 1.83 8.92
C VAL A 255 2.54 2.25 7.54
N THR A 256 3.38 3.29 7.47
CA THR A 256 4.13 3.61 6.23
C THR A 256 5.48 2.89 6.19
N CYS A 257 5.83 2.25 5.08
CA CYS A 257 7.15 1.64 4.84
C CYS A 257 8.13 2.62 4.19
N GLN A 258 9.43 2.30 4.23
CA GLN A 258 10.47 3.06 3.54
C GLN A 258 10.22 3.03 2.02
N GLY A 259 10.04 4.20 1.40
CA GLY A 259 9.92 4.33 -0.06
C GLY A 259 8.49 4.39 -0.60
N GLY A 260 7.46 4.42 0.25
CA GLY A 260 6.08 4.68 -0.19
C GLY A 260 5.85 6.13 -0.67
N GLY A 261 4.90 6.31 -1.59
CA GLY A 261 4.45 7.59 -2.14
C GLY A 261 5.29 8.20 -3.28
N GLN A 262 6.26 7.48 -3.83
CA GLN A 262 7.10 7.94 -4.95
C GLN A 262 6.45 7.63 -6.31
N VAL A 263 6.70 8.45 -7.33
CA VAL A 263 6.28 8.14 -8.71
C VAL A 263 6.98 6.87 -9.17
N CYS A 264 6.23 5.98 -9.80
CA CYS A 264 6.73 4.75 -10.38
C CYS A 264 5.96 4.41 -11.66
N ASP A 265 6.48 3.46 -12.42
CA ASP A 265 5.86 2.93 -13.63
C ASP A 265 5.09 1.65 -13.26
N THR A 266 3.78 1.62 -13.53
CA THR A 266 2.89 0.48 -13.26
C THR A 266 3.02 -0.61 -14.32
N GLY A 267 3.63 -0.31 -15.47
CA GLY A 267 3.64 -1.16 -16.65
C GLY A 267 2.32 -1.17 -17.44
N LEU A 268 1.33 -0.36 -17.05
CA LEU A 268 0.10 -0.14 -17.81
C LEU A 268 0.33 0.83 -18.98
N GLN A 269 -0.66 0.96 -19.86
CA GLN A 269 -0.60 1.85 -21.02
C GLN A 269 -1.18 3.24 -20.70
N GLY A 270 -0.84 4.21 -21.56
CA GLY A 270 -1.43 5.54 -21.50
C GLY A 270 -1.25 6.21 -20.15
N ALA A 271 -2.33 6.83 -19.67
CA ALA A 271 -2.36 7.52 -18.40
C ALA A 271 -2.08 6.63 -17.19
N CYS A 272 -2.46 5.35 -17.29
CA CYS A 272 -2.36 4.39 -16.21
C CYS A 272 -0.92 3.93 -15.97
N ALA A 273 0.01 4.21 -16.88
CA ALA A 273 1.43 3.90 -16.74
C ALA A 273 2.06 4.57 -15.51
N VAL A 274 1.54 5.74 -15.11
CA VAL A 274 2.05 6.46 -13.95
C VAL A 274 1.35 5.97 -12.68
N GLY A 275 2.13 5.41 -11.76
CA GLY A 275 1.66 4.98 -10.45
C GLY A 275 2.37 5.66 -9.29
N ARG A 276 2.11 5.16 -8.09
CA ARG A 276 2.83 5.55 -6.88
C ARG A 276 3.21 4.34 -6.04
N THR A 277 4.35 4.41 -5.39
CA THR A 277 4.85 3.29 -4.60
C THR A 277 3.99 3.08 -3.35
N GLY A 278 3.42 1.91 -3.16
CA GLY A 278 2.84 1.41 -1.91
C GLY A 278 3.79 0.43 -1.22
N CYS A 279 3.48 0.05 0.02
CA CYS A 279 4.19 -1.06 0.66
C CYS A 279 3.76 -2.39 0.04
N ALA A 280 4.66 -3.07 -0.66
CA ALA A 280 4.44 -4.46 -1.02
C ALA A 280 4.52 -5.36 0.23
N THR A 281 3.96 -6.56 0.12
CA THR A 281 4.09 -7.63 1.11
C THR A 281 5.54 -8.05 1.36
N ASP A 282 6.51 -7.78 0.49
CA ASP A 282 7.92 -8.12 0.74
C ASP A 282 8.72 -6.97 1.38
N GLY A 283 8.05 -5.86 1.74
CA GLY A 283 8.67 -4.65 2.26
C GLY A 283 9.39 -3.79 1.22
N ALA A 284 9.41 -4.20 -0.05
CA ALA A 284 9.82 -3.35 -1.16
C ALA A 284 8.66 -2.42 -1.57
N PRO A 285 8.97 -1.24 -2.13
CA PRO A 285 7.95 -0.40 -2.73
C PRO A 285 7.38 -1.06 -4.00
N GLU A 286 6.09 -1.38 -4.03
CA GLU A 286 5.36 -1.82 -5.23
C GLU A 286 4.69 -0.62 -5.90
N CYS A 287 4.61 -0.59 -7.23
CA CYS A 287 3.92 0.48 -7.92
C CYS A 287 2.42 0.24 -8.01
N LEU A 288 1.64 1.00 -7.24
CA LEU A 288 0.18 0.99 -7.31
C LEU A 288 -0.30 1.99 -8.36
N ALA A 289 -1.25 1.60 -9.20
CA ALA A 289 -1.89 2.51 -10.13
C ALA A 289 -2.68 3.59 -9.37
N VAL A 290 -2.63 4.82 -9.86
CA VAL A 290 -3.41 5.95 -9.31
C VAL A 290 -4.66 6.26 -10.14
N LEU A 291 -4.80 5.59 -11.30
CA LEU A 291 -5.93 5.70 -12.22
C LEU A 291 -6.25 4.29 -12.73
N GLU A 292 -7.53 3.93 -12.71
CA GLU A 292 -8.02 2.68 -13.28
C GLU A 292 -8.46 2.88 -14.74
N PRO A 293 -8.33 1.85 -15.61
CA PRO A 293 -8.82 1.92 -16.99
C PRO A 293 -10.31 2.28 -17.06
N GLY A 294 -10.65 3.26 -17.89
CA GLY A 294 -12.00 3.79 -18.09
C GLY A 294 -12.47 4.79 -17.03
N GLU A 295 -11.64 5.13 -16.05
CA GLU A 295 -11.98 6.14 -15.03
C GLU A 295 -11.97 7.57 -15.61
N GLN A 296 -11.04 7.84 -16.51
CA GLN A 296 -10.95 9.10 -17.24
C GLN A 296 -11.56 8.96 -18.64
N SER A 297 -11.87 10.09 -19.26
CA SER A 297 -12.35 10.16 -20.64
C SER A 297 -11.28 10.78 -21.53
N GLU A 298 -11.24 10.32 -22.78
CA GLU A 298 -10.34 10.82 -23.81
C GLU A 298 -10.38 12.34 -24.01
N ARG A 299 -9.22 12.86 -24.39
CA ARG A 299 -8.96 14.26 -24.71
C ARG A 299 -8.09 14.31 -25.94
N CYS A 300 -8.03 15.46 -26.61
CA CYS A 300 -7.11 15.64 -27.72
C CYS A 300 -5.75 16.12 -27.19
N ASP A 301 -4.92 15.20 -26.71
CA ASP A 301 -3.59 15.51 -26.16
C ASP A 301 -2.51 14.49 -26.54
N ASN A 302 -2.82 13.58 -27.47
CA ASN A 302 -1.97 12.48 -27.91
C ASN A 302 -1.67 11.49 -26.79
N ILE A 303 -2.57 11.37 -25.81
CA ILE A 303 -2.46 10.46 -24.66
C ILE A 303 -3.71 9.59 -24.61
N ASP A 304 -3.49 8.30 -24.39
CA ASP A 304 -4.54 7.34 -24.05
C ASP A 304 -4.95 7.61 -22.58
N ASN A 305 -5.97 8.47 -22.41
CA ASN A 305 -6.40 8.98 -21.12
C ASN A 305 -7.26 7.95 -20.39
N ASP A 306 -8.09 7.20 -21.12
CA ASP A 306 -8.96 6.16 -20.57
C ASP A 306 -8.29 4.78 -20.49
N CYS A 307 -7.04 4.67 -20.94
CA CYS A 307 -6.19 3.48 -20.88
C CYS A 307 -6.77 2.28 -21.66
N ASP A 308 -7.51 2.53 -22.74
CA ASP A 308 -8.08 1.50 -23.59
C ASP A 308 -7.11 0.95 -24.65
N GLY A 309 -5.93 1.59 -24.79
CA GLY A 309 -4.87 1.26 -25.73
C GLY A 309 -4.91 2.03 -27.04
N GLU A 310 -5.92 2.88 -27.26
CA GLU A 310 -6.03 3.77 -28.41
C GLU A 310 -5.91 5.24 -27.94
N VAL A 311 -5.23 6.06 -28.72
CA VAL A 311 -4.96 7.46 -28.36
C VAL A 311 -5.95 8.39 -29.05
N ASP A 312 -6.53 9.34 -28.30
CA ASP A 312 -7.44 10.37 -28.79
C ASP A 312 -8.65 9.78 -29.56
N ASN A 313 -9.17 8.60 -29.15
CA ASN A 313 -10.25 7.89 -29.84
C ASN A 313 -11.67 8.30 -29.39
N GLY A 314 -11.79 9.25 -28.46
CA GLY A 314 -13.08 9.75 -27.99
C GLY A 314 -13.86 10.58 -29.01
N GLU A 315 -15.16 10.70 -28.80
CA GLU A 315 -16.02 11.60 -29.59
C GLU A 315 -16.00 13.03 -29.04
N GLY A 316 -16.03 14.03 -29.92
CA GLY A 316 -16.17 15.43 -29.52
C GLY A 316 -14.97 16.01 -28.78
N LEU A 317 -13.76 15.49 -29.01
CA LEU A 317 -12.53 15.96 -28.36
C LEU A 317 -12.16 17.42 -28.71
N CYS A 318 -12.70 17.94 -29.80
CA CYS A 318 -12.44 19.28 -30.31
C CYS A 318 -13.75 20.04 -30.58
N GLU A 319 -13.65 21.37 -30.57
CA GLU A 319 -14.77 22.25 -30.95
C GLU A 319 -15.23 22.00 -32.40
N GLU A 320 -16.46 22.42 -32.73
CA GLU A 320 -17.03 22.24 -34.06
C GLU A 320 -16.13 22.80 -35.17
N GLY A 321 -15.85 21.98 -36.19
CA GLY A 321 -15.02 22.35 -37.33
C GLY A 321 -13.53 22.03 -37.17
N LEU A 322 -13.13 21.51 -36.01
CA LEU A 322 -11.78 21.01 -35.74
C LEU A 322 -11.78 19.48 -35.59
N VAL A 323 -10.63 18.87 -35.83
CA VAL A 323 -10.40 17.43 -35.65
C VAL A 323 -9.19 17.25 -34.77
N CYS A 324 -9.25 16.29 -33.86
CA CYS A 324 -8.06 15.91 -33.12
C CYS A 324 -7.04 15.24 -34.05
N ASN A 325 -5.84 15.80 -34.10
CA ASN A 325 -4.73 15.25 -34.84
C ASN A 325 -3.46 15.34 -34.01
N ARG A 326 -2.94 14.18 -33.60
CA ARG A 326 -1.66 14.08 -32.85
C ARG A 326 -1.66 15.01 -31.64
N GLY A 327 -2.74 15.02 -30.85
CA GLY A 327 -2.90 15.89 -29.68
C GLY A 327 -3.14 17.37 -29.94
N ALA A 328 -3.50 17.75 -31.17
CA ALA A 328 -3.90 19.12 -31.50
C ALA A 328 -5.21 19.17 -32.27
N CYS A 329 -6.13 20.04 -31.85
CA CYS A 329 -7.36 20.33 -32.59
C CYS A 329 -7.04 21.21 -33.80
N VAL A 330 -7.07 20.63 -35.00
CA VAL A 330 -6.70 21.29 -36.26
C VAL A 330 -7.88 21.41 -37.23
N PRO A 331 -7.95 22.47 -38.06
CA PRO A 331 -9.01 22.62 -39.04
C PRO A 331 -8.81 21.70 -40.25
N TYR A 332 -9.91 21.37 -40.92
CA TYR A 332 -9.89 20.69 -42.21
C TYR A 332 -9.32 21.57 -43.32
N CYS A 333 -8.71 20.94 -44.33
CA CYS A 333 -8.28 21.58 -45.56
C CYS A 333 -8.53 20.70 -46.79
N GLY A 334 -8.26 21.25 -47.98
CA GLY A 334 -8.30 20.48 -49.23
C GLY A 334 -9.69 20.22 -49.80
N ARG A 335 -10.77 20.73 -49.17
CA ARG A 335 -12.16 20.65 -49.65
C ARG A 335 -12.76 22.03 -49.98
N GLY A 336 -12.15 22.79 -50.89
CA GLY A 336 -12.70 24.06 -51.40
C GLY A 336 -12.00 25.31 -50.85
N GLU A 337 -12.76 26.26 -50.29
CA GLU A 337 -12.31 27.62 -49.89
C GLU A 337 -11.48 27.65 -48.58
N VAL A 338 -11.46 26.56 -47.82
CA VAL A 338 -10.69 26.49 -46.56
C VAL A 338 -9.21 26.22 -46.88
N VAL A 339 -8.43 27.29 -46.83
CA VAL A 339 -6.97 27.29 -46.95
C VAL A 339 -6.39 27.35 -45.54
N CYS A 340 -5.36 26.55 -45.27
CA CYS A 340 -4.67 26.62 -43.99
C CYS A 340 -4.02 27.99 -43.79
N ASP A 341 -4.05 28.48 -42.56
CA ASP A 341 -3.42 29.75 -42.19
C ASP A 341 -1.90 29.76 -42.46
N ASP A 342 -1.32 30.95 -42.49
CA ASP A 342 0.10 31.15 -42.73
C ASP A 342 0.96 30.34 -41.73
N GLY A 343 1.88 29.54 -42.27
CA GLY A 343 2.74 28.64 -41.49
C GLY A 343 2.30 27.18 -41.49
N LEU A 344 1.05 26.90 -41.86
CA LEU A 344 0.51 25.55 -41.96
C LEU A 344 0.57 25.01 -43.41
N VAL A 345 0.42 23.70 -43.55
CA VAL A 345 0.31 22.97 -44.82
C VAL A 345 -0.80 21.92 -44.71
N CYS A 346 -1.47 21.65 -45.82
CA CYS A 346 -2.49 20.62 -45.86
C CYS A 346 -1.86 19.23 -45.99
N GLU A 347 -1.91 18.43 -44.94
CA GLU A 347 -1.49 17.02 -44.90
C GLU A 347 -2.73 16.16 -44.62
N ASP A 348 -3.02 15.23 -45.52
CA ASP A 348 -4.16 14.29 -45.40
C ASP A 348 -5.53 14.95 -45.08
N GLY A 349 -5.72 16.18 -45.55
CA GLY A 349 -6.96 16.93 -45.36
C GLY A 349 -7.07 17.69 -44.05
N LEU A 350 -5.97 17.81 -43.29
CA LEU A 350 -5.85 18.56 -42.05
C LEU A 350 -4.72 19.60 -42.14
N CYS A 351 -4.91 20.74 -41.49
CA CYS A 351 -3.88 21.78 -41.44
C CYS A 351 -2.85 21.45 -40.36
N VAL A 352 -1.64 21.08 -40.77
CA VAL A 352 -0.52 20.79 -39.87
C VAL A 352 0.57 21.84 -40.01
N GLU A 353 1.37 22.05 -38.98
CA GLU A 353 2.54 22.92 -39.09
C GLU A 353 3.48 22.43 -40.20
N ARG A 354 3.99 23.34 -41.03
CA ARG A 354 4.90 22.96 -42.13
C ARG A 354 6.15 22.21 -41.64
N ALA A 355 6.64 22.54 -40.45
CA ALA A 355 7.78 21.86 -39.85
C ALA A 355 7.44 20.46 -39.31
N CYS A 356 6.15 20.18 -39.06
CA CYS A 356 5.64 18.92 -38.51
C CYS A 356 5.00 18.01 -39.57
N ALA A 357 4.92 18.45 -40.82
CA ALA A 357 4.46 17.60 -41.93
C ALA A 357 5.39 16.38 -42.08
N GLY A 358 4.82 15.18 -42.02
CA GLY A 358 5.54 13.91 -42.03
C GLY A 358 6.30 13.57 -40.75
N VAL A 359 6.15 14.35 -39.66
CA VAL A 359 6.73 14.06 -38.35
C VAL A 359 5.77 13.19 -37.55
N THR A 360 6.27 12.05 -37.08
CA THR A 360 5.54 11.13 -36.19
C THR A 360 6.18 11.19 -34.80
N CYS A 361 5.38 11.48 -33.79
CA CYS A 361 5.80 11.49 -32.39
C CYS A 361 5.28 10.25 -31.66
N GLU A 362 5.98 9.84 -30.61
CA GLU A 362 5.53 8.74 -29.74
C GLU A 362 4.33 9.18 -28.88
N GLY A 363 3.62 8.21 -28.30
CA GLY A 363 2.47 8.49 -27.42
C GLY A 363 2.85 9.46 -26.29
N GLY A 364 2.01 10.45 -26.05
CA GLY A 364 2.23 11.51 -25.06
C GLY A 364 3.03 12.72 -25.56
N GLN A 365 3.35 12.79 -26.85
CA GLN A 365 4.10 13.89 -27.46
C GLN A 365 3.34 14.58 -28.60
N VAL A 366 3.47 15.90 -28.70
CA VAL A 366 2.95 16.69 -29.83
C VAL A 366 4.12 17.30 -30.61
N CYS A 367 4.01 17.36 -31.94
CA CYS A 367 5.03 18.04 -32.74
C CYS A 367 4.83 19.56 -32.67
N VAL A 368 5.87 20.27 -32.24
CA VAL A 368 5.92 21.74 -32.24
C VAL A 368 7.20 22.19 -32.91
N GLY A 369 7.10 22.97 -34.01
CA GLY A 369 8.28 23.46 -34.72
C GLY A 369 9.17 22.36 -35.31
N GLY A 370 8.60 21.20 -35.63
CA GLY A 370 9.32 20.03 -36.17
C GLY A 370 10.02 19.17 -35.12
N THR A 371 9.79 19.42 -33.83
CA THR A 371 10.32 18.61 -32.72
C THR A 371 9.16 17.99 -31.95
N CYS A 372 9.28 16.71 -31.59
CA CYS A 372 8.32 16.05 -30.70
C CYS A 372 8.59 16.50 -29.26
N VAL A 373 7.57 17.07 -28.63
CA VAL A 373 7.63 17.58 -27.26
C VAL A 373 6.57 16.85 -26.45
N GLY A 374 6.99 16.20 -25.36
CA GLY A 374 6.09 15.58 -24.41
C GLY A 374 5.25 16.62 -23.69
N GLY A 375 4.00 16.29 -23.35
CA GLY A 375 3.10 17.22 -22.68
C GLY A 375 3.69 17.82 -21.39
N CYS A 376 4.57 17.09 -20.70
CA CYS A 376 5.24 17.54 -19.47
C CYS A 376 6.69 18.00 -19.65
N ASP A 377 7.21 18.05 -20.87
CA ASP A 377 8.59 18.46 -21.12
C ASP A 377 8.80 19.94 -20.77
N GLY A 378 9.61 20.19 -19.74
CA GLY A 378 9.88 21.55 -19.26
C GLY A 378 8.71 22.21 -18.50
N VAL A 379 7.62 21.46 -18.24
CA VAL A 379 6.49 21.95 -17.46
C VAL A 379 6.87 22.06 -15.99
N VAL A 380 6.54 23.20 -15.39
CA VAL A 380 6.67 23.45 -13.96
C VAL A 380 5.29 23.83 -13.47
N CYS A 381 4.63 22.91 -12.78
CA CYS A 381 3.25 23.09 -12.33
C CYS A 381 3.15 24.02 -11.12
N PRO A 382 2.03 24.75 -10.99
CA PRO A 382 1.79 25.60 -9.85
C PRO A 382 1.52 24.79 -8.58
N ALA A 383 1.84 25.40 -7.44
CA ALA A 383 1.52 24.87 -6.11
C ALA A 383 2.01 23.41 -5.88
N ASN A 384 1.12 22.54 -5.39
CA ASN A 384 1.36 21.12 -5.15
C ASN A 384 0.86 20.24 -6.31
N GLN A 385 0.59 20.83 -7.48
CA GLN A 385 0.18 20.08 -8.65
C GLN A 385 1.37 19.39 -9.28
N GLU A 386 1.12 18.24 -9.90
CA GLU A 386 2.14 17.49 -10.62
C GLU A 386 1.77 17.46 -12.09
N CYS A 387 2.78 17.56 -12.97
CA CYS A 387 2.49 17.38 -14.39
C CYS A 387 2.23 15.90 -14.63
N GLN A 388 0.99 15.58 -14.99
CA GLN A 388 0.59 14.29 -15.50
C GLN A 388 0.11 14.52 -16.91
N LEU A 389 0.80 13.88 -17.87
CA LEU A 389 0.25 13.72 -19.22
C LEU A 389 -0.15 15.06 -19.87
N GLY A 390 0.76 16.04 -19.83
CA GLY A 390 0.48 17.36 -20.42
C GLY A 390 -0.45 18.25 -19.61
N ARG A 391 -0.72 17.92 -18.35
CA ARG A 391 -1.60 18.72 -17.48
C ARG A 391 -1.01 18.85 -16.09
N CYS A 392 -1.10 20.05 -15.53
CA CYS A 392 -0.91 20.21 -14.09
C CYS A 392 -2.18 19.78 -13.38
N VAL A 393 -2.08 18.70 -12.62
CA VAL A 393 -3.21 18.11 -11.89
C VAL A 393 -2.94 18.17 -10.39
N ASP A 394 -3.95 18.60 -9.65
CA ASP A 394 -4.00 18.40 -8.20
C ASP A 394 -4.52 16.99 -7.94
N LEU A 395 -3.59 16.07 -7.71
CA LEU A 395 -3.90 14.67 -7.44
C LEU A 395 -4.72 14.48 -6.15
N CYS A 396 -4.79 15.50 -5.29
CA CYS A 396 -5.53 15.45 -4.04
C CYS A 396 -6.88 16.16 -4.09
N ALA A 397 -7.27 16.74 -5.23
CA ALA A 397 -8.48 17.56 -5.32
C ALA A 397 -9.77 16.80 -4.99
N GLN A 398 -9.81 15.48 -5.19
CA GLN A 398 -11.00 14.63 -4.98
C GLN A 398 -10.75 13.48 -4.00
N ILE A 399 -9.59 13.47 -3.32
CA ILE A 399 -9.24 12.41 -2.38
C ILE A 399 -9.64 12.84 -0.98
N GLU A 400 -10.61 12.12 -0.41
CA GLU A 400 -10.94 12.20 1.01
C GLU A 400 -10.17 11.11 1.76
N CYS A 401 -9.35 11.53 2.71
CA CYS A 401 -8.60 10.61 3.55
C CYS A 401 -9.30 10.39 4.89
N GLU A 402 -9.14 9.18 5.43
CA GLU A 402 -9.61 8.85 6.77
C GLU A 402 -8.95 9.74 7.84
N GLU A 403 -9.56 9.76 9.03
CA GLU A 403 -9.09 10.58 10.14
C GLU A 403 -7.62 10.28 10.49
N GLY A 404 -6.77 11.32 10.51
CA GLY A 404 -5.33 11.18 10.79
C GLY A 404 -4.44 11.02 9.56
N ALA A 405 -5.01 10.90 8.37
CA ALA A 405 -4.31 10.95 7.10
C ALA A 405 -4.52 12.29 6.37
N VAL A 406 -3.57 12.66 5.52
CA VAL A 406 -3.62 13.79 4.62
C VAL A 406 -3.31 13.31 3.20
N CYS A 407 -4.04 13.82 2.22
CA CYS A 407 -3.63 13.55 0.84
C CYS A 407 -2.36 14.34 0.53
N GLU A 408 -1.32 13.63 0.09
CA GLU A 408 -0.11 14.19 -0.48
C GLU A 408 0.22 13.45 -1.78
N ARG A 409 0.28 14.20 -2.90
CA ARG A 409 0.59 13.70 -4.25
C ARG A 409 -0.29 12.54 -4.73
N GLY A 410 -1.58 12.58 -4.41
CA GLY A 410 -2.56 11.61 -4.89
C GLY A 410 -2.73 10.37 -4.01
N ILE A 411 -2.12 10.33 -2.83
CA ILE A 411 -2.27 9.21 -1.90
C ILE A 411 -2.58 9.77 -0.51
N CYS A 412 -3.49 9.10 0.18
CA CYS A 412 -3.69 9.31 1.60
C CYS A 412 -2.48 8.81 2.37
N GLN A 413 -1.64 9.75 2.80
CA GLN A 413 -0.48 9.47 3.62
C GLN A 413 -0.80 9.83 5.07
N SER A 414 -0.21 9.11 6.01
CA SER A 414 -0.26 9.53 7.41
C SER A 414 0.24 10.98 7.56
N ASN A 415 -0.41 11.72 8.46
CA ASN A 415 -0.03 13.08 8.85
C ASN A 415 1.49 13.23 9.03
N CYS A 416 2.12 14.33 8.60
CA CYS A 416 3.56 14.52 8.75
C CYS A 416 4.06 14.60 10.20
N GLY A 417 3.18 14.74 11.20
CA GLY A 417 3.55 14.56 12.61
C GLY A 417 3.96 13.11 12.90
N CYS A 418 3.59 12.21 11.99
CA CYS A 418 3.77 10.78 12.00
C CYS A 418 4.88 10.32 11.01
N ARG A 419 5.33 11.15 10.06
CA ARG A 419 6.43 10.79 9.14
C ARG A 419 7.41 11.94 8.91
N THR A 420 8.70 11.66 8.77
CA THR A 420 9.70 12.71 8.55
C THR A 420 9.48 13.38 7.20
N CYS A 421 9.29 14.69 7.22
CA CYS A 421 9.23 15.45 5.98
C CYS A 421 10.57 15.38 5.22
N PRO A 422 10.55 15.35 3.87
CA PRO A 422 11.76 15.39 3.07
C PRO A 422 12.68 16.55 3.44
N ALA A 423 13.97 16.44 3.13
CA ALA A 423 14.94 17.48 3.43
C ALA A 423 14.48 18.86 2.92
N GLY A 424 14.50 19.88 3.78
CA GLY A 424 14.04 21.23 3.47
C GLY A 424 12.55 21.50 3.74
N LYS A 425 11.79 20.46 4.11
CA LYS A 425 10.39 20.55 4.51
C LYS A 425 10.23 20.39 6.03
N THR A 426 9.11 20.85 6.56
CA THR A 426 8.70 20.71 7.96
C THR A 426 7.22 20.38 8.02
N CYS A 427 6.78 19.83 9.15
CA CYS A 427 5.39 19.45 9.32
C CYS A 427 4.52 20.64 9.74
N ALA A 428 3.50 20.97 8.95
CA ALA A 428 2.50 21.98 9.28
C ALA A 428 1.43 21.44 10.23
N ALA A 429 0.70 22.35 10.89
CA ALA A 429 -0.36 22.00 11.84
C ALA A 429 -1.53 21.21 11.21
N ASP A 430 -1.73 21.33 9.89
CA ASP A 430 -2.73 20.58 9.13
C ASP A 430 -2.27 19.17 8.76
N GLY A 431 -1.05 18.80 9.13
CA GLY A 431 -0.50 17.48 8.88
C GLY A 431 0.20 17.29 7.55
N ARG A 432 0.46 18.36 6.77
CA ARG A 432 1.21 18.27 5.51
C ARG A 432 2.67 18.68 5.64
N CYS A 433 3.54 18.05 4.86
CA CYS A 433 4.92 18.51 4.70
C CYS A 433 5.00 19.77 3.84
N VAL A 434 5.31 20.91 4.46
CA VAL A 434 5.48 22.22 3.80
C VAL A 434 6.93 22.68 3.84
N ASP A 435 7.33 23.70 3.08
CA ASP A 435 8.69 24.26 3.18
C ASP A 435 9.01 24.74 4.60
N ALA A 436 10.26 24.57 5.04
CA ALA A 436 10.69 25.13 6.31
C ALA A 436 10.42 26.64 6.37
N GLY A 437 9.73 27.10 7.42
CA GLY A 437 9.25 28.46 7.60
C GLY A 437 7.83 28.71 7.09
N CYS A 438 7.15 27.71 6.51
CA CYS A 438 5.76 27.78 6.03
C CYS A 438 4.72 27.14 6.94
N GLU A 439 5.12 26.43 7.99
CA GLU A 439 4.28 25.67 8.93
C GLU A 439 3.14 26.48 9.55
N ASP A 440 3.37 27.78 9.79
CA ASP A 440 2.43 28.72 10.40
C ASP A 440 2.13 29.91 9.47
N LYS A 441 2.39 29.79 8.16
CA LYS A 441 2.24 30.88 7.19
C LYS A 441 0.94 30.75 6.42
N THR A 442 0.18 31.84 6.40
CA THR A 442 -0.95 32.02 5.49
C THR A 442 -0.59 33.09 4.47
N CYS A 443 -0.68 32.75 3.18
CA CYS A 443 -0.45 33.68 2.08
C CYS A 443 -1.76 34.22 1.51
N ALA A 444 -1.70 35.36 0.81
CA ALA A 444 -2.88 35.92 0.17
C ALA A 444 -3.34 35.04 -1.01
N ALA A 445 -4.57 35.25 -1.49
CA ALA A 445 -5.06 34.55 -2.68
C ALA A 445 -4.11 34.74 -3.86
N GLY A 446 -3.80 33.65 -4.57
CA GLY A 446 -2.82 33.63 -5.67
C GLY A 446 -1.36 33.58 -5.22
N GLN A 447 -1.07 33.36 -3.93
CA GLN A 447 0.29 33.20 -3.41
C GLN A 447 0.47 31.86 -2.70
N LEU A 448 1.68 31.29 -2.79
CA LEU A 448 2.12 30.12 -2.05
C LEU A 448 3.25 30.47 -1.10
N CYS A 449 3.34 29.76 0.02
CA CYS A 449 4.53 29.85 0.87
C CYS A 449 5.63 28.94 0.30
N ILE A 450 6.77 29.54 -0.06
CA ILE A 450 7.95 28.86 -0.60
C ILE A 450 9.17 29.35 0.20
N GLY A 451 9.93 28.43 0.79
CA GLY A 451 11.09 28.75 1.63
C GLY A 451 10.81 29.75 2.75
N GLY A 452 9.61 29.68 3.35
CA GLY A 452 9.16 30.56 4.44
C GLY A 452 8.67 31.95 4.01
N SER A 453 8.55 32.22 2.71
CA SER A 453 8.07 33.49 2.17
C SER A 453 6.88 33.30 1.23
N CYS A 454 5.89 34.20 1.28
CA CYS A 454 4.80 34.20 0.31
C CYS A 454 5.30 34.71 -1.03
N ALA A 455 5.25 33.84 -2.04
CA ALA A 455 5.57 34.13 -3.43
C ALA A 455 4.29 34.01 -4.28
N ASP A 456 4.27 34.69 -5.42
CA ASP A 456 3.22 34.49 -6.42
C ASP A 456 3.19 33.02 -6.84
N ALA A 457 2.02 32.38 -6.81
CA ALA A 457 1.88 30.96 -7.11
C ALA A 457 2.23 30.63 -8.58
N CYS A 458 2.21 31.64 -9.46
CA CYS A 458 2.62 31.55 -10.85
C CYS A 458 4.09 31.91 -11.08
N ALA A 459 4.86 32.29 -10.05
CA ALA A 459 6.26 32.64 -10.21
C ALA A 459 7.09 31.41 -10.62
N GLY A 460 7.64 31.43 -11.83
CA GLY A 460 8.46 30.34 -12.36
C GLY A 460 7.66 29.14 -12.87
N VAL A 461 6.32 29.23 -12.86
CA VAL A 461 5.42 28.23 -13.44
C VAL A 461 5.51 28.27 -14.96
N ILE A 462 5.62 27.09 -15.56
CA ILE A 462 5.57 26.88 -17.00
C ILE A 462 4.42 25.92 -17.23
N CYS A 463 3.24 26.44 -17.51
CA CYS A 463 2.07 25.62 -17.78
C CYS A 463 2.24 24.87 -19.12
N PRO A 464 1.62 23.69 -19.26
CA PRO A 464 1.55 23.00 -20.54
C PRO A 464 1.08 23.91 -21.67
N GLY A 465 1.71 23.79 -22.84
CA GLY A 465 1.41 24.62 -24.01
C GLY A 465 1.71 26.12 -23.83
N ASN A 466 2.52 26.51 -22.84
CA ASN A 466 2.77 27.91 -22.46
C ASN A 466 1.49 28.69 -22.09
N ALA A 467 0.48 28.00 -21.58
CA ALA A 467 -0.74 28.66 -21.12
C ALA A 467 -0.43 29.69 -20.01
N PRO A 468 -1.18 30.80 -19.93
CA PRO A 468 -1.01 31.75 -18.84
C PRO A 468 -1.42 31.10 -17.52
N CYS A 469 -0.53 31.15 -16.52
CA CYS A 469 -0.90 30.81 -15.14
C CYS A 469 -1.73 31.96 -14.54
N VAL A 470 -2.91 31.65 -14.00
CA VAL A 470 -3.82 32.62 -13.41
C VAL A 470 -4.31 32.11 -12.05
N GLY A 471 -3.92 32.78 -10.98
CA GLY A 471 -4.46 32.53 -9.63
C GLY A 471 -3.81 31.38 -8.86
N GLY A 472 -2.76 30.77 -9.39
CA GLY A 472 -2.18 29.54 -8.86
C GLY A 472 -2.65 28.36 -9.67
#